data_AF-A0A7C0V392-F1
#
_entry.id   AF-A0A7C0V392-F1
#
_cell.length_a   1.000
_cell.length_b   1.000
_cell.length_c   1.000
_cell.angle_alpha   90.00
_cell.angle_beta   90.00
_cell.angle_gamma   90.00
#
_symmetry.space_group_name_H-M   'P 1'
#
loop_
_entity.id
_entity.type
_entity.pdbx_description
1 polymer ?
#
loop_
_entity_poly.entity_id
_entity_poly.type
_entity_poly.pdbx_seq_one_letter_code
_entity_poly.pdbx_strand_id
1 'polypeptide(L)' 'MDMKAERRLRAIRCGVLIDGTGESPRRNMIILIEGDTIRDVGSEGEVEIPGDAEIIDASKLTV' A
#
# COMPACT_ATOMS: atom_id res chain seq x y z
N MET A 1 8.40 18.14 23.05
CA MET A 1 7.37 18.03 21.99
C MET A 1 8.02 17.28 20.85
N ASP A 2 7.78 15.97 20.77
CA ASP A 2 8.28 15.18 19.65
C ASP A 2 7.58 15.68 18.40
N MET A 3 8.38 16.28 17.51
CA MET A 3 7.99 16.58 16.15
C MET A 3 7.45 15.27 15.58
N LYS A 4 6.14 15.20 15.33
CA LYS A 4 5.54 14.09 14.57
C LYS A 4 6.40 13.97 13.32
N ALA A 5 7.19 12.89 13.21
CA ALA A 5 7.80 12.52 11.94
C ALA A 5 6.68 12.64 10.92
N GLU A 6 6.86 13.50 9.91
CA GLU A 6 5.82 13.74 8.92
C GLU A 6 5.33 12.38 8.45
N ARG A 7 4.03 12.11 8.66
CA ARG A 7 3.41 10.82 8.40
C ARG A 7 3.39 10.60 6.89
N ARG A 8 4.53 10.18 6.35
CA ARG A 8 4.76 10.07 4.91
C ARG A 8 3.86 8.99 4.35
N LEU A 9 3.06 9.39 3.36
CA LEU A 9 2.18 8.50 2.63
C LEU A 9 2.97 7.77 1.54
N ARG A 10 2.78 6.46 1.48
CA ARG A 10 3.38 5.58 0.47
C ARG A 10 2.33 4.63 -0.05
N ALA A 11 2.21 4.50 -1.36
CA ALA A 11 1.34 3.53 -1.99
C ALA A 11 2.18 2.50 -2.74
N ILE A 12 2.10 1.23 -2.33
CA ILE A 12 2.70 0.12 -3.05
C ILE A 12 1.66 -0.42 -4.02
N ARG A 13 1.95 -0.38 -5.33
CA ARG A 13 1.13 -1.01 -6.36
C ARG A 13 1.75 -2.36 -6.71
N CYS A 14 1.19 -3.46 -6.22
CA CYS A 14 1.76 -4.79 -6.44
C CYS A 14 0.98 -5.61 -7.46
N GLY A 15 1.71 -6.46 -8.18
CA GLY A 15 1.11 -7.40 -9.13
C GLY A 15 0.36 -8.53 -8.43
N VAL A 16 0.94 -9.06 -7.35
CA VAL A 16 0.35 -10.09 -6.49
C VAL A 16 0.53 -9.72 -5.02
N LEU A 17 -0.53 -9.83 -4.24
CA LEU A 17 -0.54 -9.69 -2.77
C LEU A 17 -0.76 -11.04 -2.10
N ILE A 18 0.11 -11.37 -1.15
CA ILE A 18 -0.05 -12.48 -0.20
C ILE A 18 0.05 -11.89 1.21
N ASP A 19 -1.10 -11.72 1.88
CA ASP A 19 -1.20 -10.98 3.14
C ASP A 19 -1.09 -11.84 4.41
N GLY A 20 -0.82 -13.14 4.27
CA GLY A 20 -0.63 -14.05 5.40
C GLY A 20 -1.93 -14.54 6.07
N THR A 21 -3.11 -14.20 5.54
CA THR A 21 -4.41 -14.69 6.04
C THR A 21 -4.67 -16.16 5.69
N GLY A 22 -3.94 -16.71 4.70
CA GLY A 22 -4.17 -18.05 4.15
C GLY A 22 -5.19 -18.09 3.00
N GLU A 23 -5.76 -16.94 2.63
CA GLU A 23 -6.61 -16.83 1.44
C GLU A 23 -5.81 -16.92 0.13
N SER A 24 -6.53 -17.02 -0.99
CA SER A 24 -5.91 -17.07 -2.32
C SER A 24 -5.20 -15.76 -2.68
N PRO A 25 -4.05 -15.79 -3.37
CA PRO A 25 -3.34 -14.57 -3.77
C PRO A 25 -4.21 -13.60 -4.57
N ARG A 26 -4.15 -12.31 -4.22
CA ARG A 26 -4.92 -11.24 -4.89
C ARG A 26 -4.03 -10.53 -5.91
N ARG A 27 -4.60 -10.01 -7.00
CA ARG A 27 -3.83 -9.37 -8.09
C ARG A 27 -4.14 -7.88 -8.21
N ASN A 28 -3.19 -7.11 -8.74
CA ASN A 28 -3.31 -5.67 -9.01
C ASN A 28 -3.80 -4.90 -7.77
N MET A 29 -3.08 -5.07 -6.68
CA MET A 29 -3.44 -4.59 -5.36
C MET A 29 -2.67 -3.32 -5.00
N ILE A 30 -3.29 -2.46 -4.21
CA ILE A 30 -2.71 -1.26 -3.62
C ILE A 30 -2.64 -1.46 -2.11
N ILE A 31 -1.47 -1.18 -1.53
CA ILE A 31 -1.25 -1.09 -0.08
C ILE A 31 -0.88 0.36 0.21
N LEU A 32 -1.73 1.05 0.97
CA LEU A 32 -1.50 2.43 1.38
C LEU A 32 -0.94 2.45 2.79
N ILE A 33 0.25 3.02 2.95
CA ILE A 33 1.00 3.08 4.20
C ILE A 33 1.09 4.54 4.61
N GLU A 34 0.85 4.82 5.89
CA GLU A 34 1.03 6.12 6.50
C GLU A 34 2.00 6.00 7.68
N GLY A 35 3.20 6.57 7.55
CA GLY A 35 4.25 6.33 8.52
C GLY A 35 4.63 4.85 8.53
N ASP A 36 4.45 4.17 9.66
CA ASP A 36 4.74 2.74 9.87
C ASP A 36 3.49 1.84 9.82
N THR A 37 2.32 2.42 9.57
CA THR A 37 1.05 1.71 9.67
C THR A 37 0.41 1.53 8.29
N ILE A 38 -0.12 0.34 8.00
CA ILE A 38 -0.97 0.12 6.83
C ILE A 38 -2.30 0.81 7.09
N ARG A 39 -2.62 1.82 6.28
CA ARG A 39 -3.85 2.60 6.35
C ARG A 39 -4.99 1.91 5.60
N ASP A 40 -4.70 1.32 4.44
CA ASP A 40 -5.71 0.69 3.58
C ASP A 40 -5.09 -0.35 2.63
N VAL A 41 -5.89 -1.32 2.19
CA VAL A 41 -5.53 -2.38 1.23
C VAL A 41 -6.73 -2.73 0.34
N GLY A 42 -6.57 -2.64 -0.97
CA GLY A 42 -7.66 -2.86 -1.93
C GLY A 42 -7.17 -2.92 -3.37
N SER A 43 -8.06 -3.29 -4.29
CA SER A 43 -7.75 -3.33 -5.72
C SER A 43 -7.60 -1.92 -6.31
N GLU A 44 -7.06 -1.82 -7.53
CA GLU A 44 -7.00 -0.56 -8.26
C GLU A 44 -8.40 0.03 -8.47
N GLY A 45 -8.70 1.14 -7.79
CA GLY A 45 -10.01 1.80 -7.77
C GLY A 45 -10.77 1.69 -6.45
N GLU A 46 -10.43 0.73 -5.58
CA GLU A 46 -10.96 0.64 -4.21
C GLU A 46 -10.18 1.55 -3.24
N VAL A 47 -8.88 1.69 -3.45
CA VAL A 47 -8.01 2.53 -2.61
C VAL A 47 -7.75 3.86 -3.31
N GLU A 48 -8.17 4.96 -2.68
CA GLU A 48 -7.79 6.30 -3.10
C GLU A 48 -6.35 6.59 -2.69
N ILE A 49 -5.48 6.83 -3.67
CA ILE A 49 -4.09 7.21 -3.42
C ILE A 49 -4.00 8.74 -3.39
N PRO A 50 -3.64 9.35 -2.25
CA PRO A 50 -3.42 10.79 -2.16
C PRO A 50 -2.31 11.26 -3.11
N GLY A 51 -2.44 12.46 -3.68
CA GLY A 51 -1.50 12.98 -4.69
C GLY A 51 -0.08 13.25 -4.17
N ASP A 52 0.11 13.34 -2.86
CA ASP A 52 1.39 13.50 -2.17
C ASP A 52 2.02 12.17 -1.73
N ALA A 53 1.34 11.04 -1.99
CA ALA A 53 1.88 9.73 -1.67
C ALA A 53 3.03 9.35 -2.63
N GLU A 54 4.12 8.86 -2.06
CA GLU A 54 5.18 8.21 -2.83
C GLU A 54 4.67 6.89 -3.42
N ILE A 55 4.75 6.75 -4.74
CA ILE A 55 4.36 5.52 -5.42
C ILE A 55 5.55 4.56 -5.50
N ILE A 56 5.34 3.35 -5.03
CA ILE A 56 6.27 2.23 -5.17
C ILE A 56 5.66 1.26 -6.19
N ASP A 57 6.28 1.18 -7.37
CA ASP A 57 5.85 0.25 -8.43
C ASP A 57 6.43 -1.14 -8.17
N ALA A 58 5.55 -2.04 -7.73
CA ALA A 58 5.80 -3.46 -7.57
C ALA A 58 4.85 -4.28 -8.48
N SER A 59 4.36 -3.69 -9.57
CA SER A 59 3.32 -4.28 -10.44
C SER A 59 3.71 -5.61 -11.07
N LYS A 60 5.01 -5.93 -11.09
CA LYS A 60 5.57 -7.20 -11.59
C LYS A 60 6.09 -8.11 -10.49
N LEU A 61 5.88 -7.73 -9.23
CA LEU A 61 6.40 -8.42 -8.06
C LEU A 61 5.25 -8.97 -7.20
N THR A 62 5.63 -9.90 -6.31
CA THR A 62 4.78 -10.37 -5.21
C THR A 62 5.15 -9.61 -3.95
N VAL A 63 4.14 -9.16 -3.21
CA VAL A 63 4.26 -8.47 -1.92
C VAL A 63 3.48 -9.23 -0.86
#